data_AF-A0A2E0FJW4-F1
#
_entry.id   AF-A0A2E0FJW4-F1
#
_cell.length_a   1.000
_cell.length_b   1.000
_cell.length_c   1.000
_cell.angle_alpha   90.00
_cell.angle_beta   90.00
_cell.angle_gamma   90.00
#
_symmetry.space_group_name_H-M   'P 1'
#
loop_
_entity.id
_entity.type
_entity.pdbx_description
1 polymer ?
#
loop_
_entity_poly.entity_id
_entity_poly.type
_entity_poly.pdbx_seq_one_letter_code
_entity_poly.pdbx_strand_id
1 'polypeptide(L)' 'MSLDKWFKEKWVDISTTKDGKHPKCGRSEGDGRGYPKCVPSSKAASMSKSAKRRAVQRKRATNPSGGGKKPTYART' A
#
# COMPACT_ATOMS: atom_id res chain seq x y z
N MET A 1 11.28 -19.38 -2.32
CA MET A 1 10.18 -18.43 -2.62
C MET A 1 10.25 -18.11 -4.10
N SER A 2 9.43 -18.74 -4.95
CA SER A 2 9.41 -18.40 -6.38
C SER A 2 8.77 -17.04 -6.60
N LEU A 3 9.30 -16.26 -7.54
CA LEU A 3 8.74 -14.98 -8.00
C LEU A 3 7.28 -15.13 -8.46
N ASP A 4 6.88 -16.31 -8.94
CA ASP A 4 5.50 -16.64 -9.32
C ASP A 4 4.49 -16.34 -8.21
N LYS A 5 4.85 -16.61 -6.95
CA LYS A 5 3.95 -16.38 -5.83
C LYS A 5 3.74 -14.88 -5.62
N TRP A 6 4.79 -14.09 -5.80
CA TRP A 6 4.76 -12.64 -5.65
C TRP A 6 3.92 -11.96 -6.74
N PHE A 7 4.02 -12.43 -8.00
CA PHE A 7 3.20 -11.91 -9.09
C PHE A 7 1.73 -12.35 -9.02
N LYS A 8 1.45 -13.53 -8.46
CA LYS A 8 0.07 -14.02 -8.24
C LYS A 8 -0.62 -13.32 -7.05
N GLU A 9 0.14 -12.67 -6.17
CA GLU A 9 -0.44 -11.89 -5.09
C GLU A 9 -1.15 -10.65 -5.65
N LYS A 10 -2.46 -10.54 -5.39
CA LYS A 10 -3.22 -9.34 -5.73
C LYS A 10 -2.80 -8.21 -4.79
N TRP A 11 -2.25 -7.12 -5.32
CA TRP A 11 -1.89 -5.96 -4.52
C TRP A 11 -3.04 -4.96 -4.47
N VAL A 12 -3.27 -4.38 -3.28
CA VAL A 12 -4.35 -3.42 -3.04
C VAL A 12 -3.83 -2.15 -2.37
N ASP A 13 -4.51 -1.03 -2.60
CA ASP A 13 -4.20 0.24 -1.95
C ASP A 13 -4.99 0.37 -0.63
N ILE A 14 -4.29 0.38 0.50
CA ILE A 14 -4.90 0.54 1.83
C ILE A 14 -5.17 2.01 2.20
N SER A 15 -4.69 2.96 1.40
CA SER A 15 -4.92 4.39 1.66
C SER A 15 -6.28 4.89 1.19
N THR A 16 -6.93 4.14 0.30
CA THR A 16 -8.25 4.47 -0.23
C THR A 16 -9.19 3.27 -0.07
N THR A 17 -10.46 3.58 0.17
CA THR A 17 -11.55 2.60 0.13
C THR A 17 -12.59 3.09 -0.86
N LYS A 18 -12.94 2.23 -1.82
CA LYS A 18 -14.01 2.46 -2.80
C LYS A 18 -15.04 1.34 -2.60
N ASP A 19 -16.30 1.71 -2.38
CA ASP A 19 -17.39 0.75 -2.15
C ASP A 19 -17.11 -0.25 -1.02
N GLY A 20 -16.49 0.23 0.07
CA GLY A 20 -16.13 -0.59 1.23
C GLY A 20 -14.94 -1.54 1.01
N LYS A 21 -14.35 -1.58 -0.20
CA LYS A 21 -13.20 -2.43 -0.55
C LYS A 21 -11.97 -1.59 -0.89
N HIS A 22 -10.79 -2.20 -0.77
CA HIS A 22 -9.55 -1.60 -1.24
C HIS A 22 -9.41 -1.81 -2.75
N PRO A 23 -9.20 -0.74 -3.54
CA PRO A 23 -9.00 -0.88 -4.97
C PRO A 23 -7.66 -1.60 -5.26
N LYS A 24 -7.51 -2.09 -6.49
CA LYS A 24 -6.24 -2.62 -6.97
C LYS A 24 -5.15 -1.56 -6.79
N CYS A 25 -3.98 -1.99 -6.33
CA CYS A 25 -2.81 -1.13 -6.22
C CYS A 25 -2.38 -0.69 -7.62
N GLY A 26 -2.19 0.61 -7.78
CA GLY A 26 -1.74 1.21 -9.03
C GLY A 26 -2.31 2.61 -9.17
N ARG A 27 -1.63 3.43 -9.97
CA ARG A 27 -2.16 4.71 -10.45
C ARG A 27 -1.87 4.79 -11.93
N SER A 28 -2.78 5.41 -12.68
CA SER A 28 -2.48 5.82 -14.04
C SER A 28 -1.56 7.03 -14.00
N GLU A 29 -0.70 7.17 -15.01
CA GLU A 29 0.07 8.39 -15.19
C GLU A 29 -0.90 9.57 -15.43
N GLY A 30 -0.64 10.72 -14.82
CA GLY A 30 -1.49 11.90 -14.98
C GLY A 30 -2.80 11.93 -14.18
N ASP A 31 -3.15 10.89 -13.41
CA ASP A 31 -4.39 10.85 -12.58
C ASP A 31 -4.41 11.94 -11.47
N GLY A 32 -3.28 12.61 -11.21
CA GLY A 32 -3.16 13.59 -10.11
C GLY A 32 -3.23 12.96 -8.71
N ARG A 33 -3.50 11.66 -8.61
CA ARG A 33 -3.49 10.90 -7.36
C ARG A 33 -2.10 10.79 -6.76
N GLY A 34 -2.05 10.99 -5.44
CA GLY A 34 -0.88 10.69 -4.63
C GLY A 34 -0.47 9.21 -4.71
N TYR A 35 0.78 8.92 -4.36
CA TYR A 35 1.32 7.56 -4.46
C TYR A 35 0.52 6.56 -3.62
N PRO A 36 -0.04 5.49 -4.26
CA PRO A 36 -0.85 4.50 -3.57
C PRO A 36 -0.01 3.77 -2.52
N LYS A 37 -0.64 3.37 -1.42
CA LYS A 37 0.03 2.66 -0.32
C LYS A 37 -0.28 1.18 -0.44
N CYS A 38 0.53 0.52 -1.26
CA CYS A 38 0.28 -0.87 -1.65
C CYS A 38 0.73 -1.90 -0.62
N VAL A 39 -0.08 -2.95 -0.49
CA VAL A 39 0.21 -4.18 0.27
C VAL A 39 -0.48 -5.38 -0.41
N PRO A 40 -0.04 -6.62 -0.18
CA PRO A 40 -0.75 -7.80 -0.64
C PRO A 40 -2.17 -7.87 -0.06
N SER A 41 -3.15 -8.29 -0.87
CA SER A 41 -4.56 -8.39 -0.48
C SER A 41 -4.75 -9.27 0.74
N SER A 42 -4.03 -10.39 0.82
CA SER A 42 -4.06 -11.28 1.99
C SER A 42 -3.66 -10.54 3.25
N LYS A 43 -2.61 -9.71 3.17
CA LYS A 43 -2.17 -8.89 4.29
C LYS A 43 -3.18 -7.81 4.64
N ALA A 44 -3.75 -7.13 3.65
CA ALA A 44 -4.80 -6.13 3.86
C ALA A 44 -6.05 -6.73 4.52
N ALA A 45 -6.40 -7.98 4.22
CA ALA A 45 -7.51 -8.69 4.86
C ALA A 45 -7.22 -8.99 6.34
N SER A 46 -5.98 -9.38 6.67
CA SER A 46 -5.57 -9.64 8.05
C SER A 46 -5.37 -8.38 8.91
N MET A 47 -5.30 -7.19 8.30
CA MET A 47 -5.08 -5.94 9.02
C MET A 47 -6.40 -5.33 9.51
N SER A 48 -6.43 -4.95 10.80
CA SER A 48 -7.50 -4.12 11.36
C SER A 48 -7.49 -2.71 10.77
N LYS A 49 -8.61 -1.98 10.89
CA LYS A 49 -8.73 -0.59 10.42
C LYS A 49 -7.66 0.33 11.03
N SER A 50 -7.33 0.14 12.30
CA SER A 50 -6.27 0.89 12.99
C SER A 50 -4.87 0.51 12.51
N ALA A 51 -4.61 -0.78 12.24
CA ALA A 51 -3.35 -1.23 11.65
C ALA A 51 -3.15 -0.66 10.24
N LYS A 52 -4.19 -0.64 9.41
CA LYS A 52 -4.15 -0.03 8.06
C LYS A 52 -3.79 1.45 8.14
N ARG A 53 -4.43 2.21 9.03
CA ARG A 53 -4.13 3.64 9.26
C ARG A 53 -2.68 3.86 9.66
N ARG A 54 -2.17 3.09 10.64
CA ARG A 54 -0.75 3.16 11.07
C ARG A 54 0.21 2.80 9.93
N ALA A 55 -0.11 1.79 9.13
CA ALA A 55 0.72 1.41 7.99
C ALA A 55 0.76 2.51 6.92
N VAL A 56 -0.38 3.14 6.60
CA VAL A 56 -0.43 4.29 5.69
C VAL A 56 0.42 5.44 6.21
N GLN A 57 0.30 5.77 7.50
CA GLN A 57 1.09 6.83 8.13
C GLN A 57 2.60 6.55 8.03
N ARG A 58 3.05 5.33 8.39
CA ARG A 58 4.46 4.92 8.25
C ARG A 58 4.95 5.00 6.80
N LYS A 59 4.13 4.55 5.83
CA LYS A 59 4.45 4.62 4.39
C LYS A 59 4.40 6.05 3.81
N ARG A 60 3.76 7.00 4.49
CA ARG A 60 3.80 8.43 4.13
C ARG A 60 5.06 9.09 4.69
N ALA A 61 5.40 8.81 5.95
CA ALA A 61 6.59 9.34 6.61
C ALA A 61 7.92 8.90 5.95
N THR A 62 7.93 7.70 5.35
CA THR A 62 9.08 7.15 4.61
C THR A 62 9.05 7.47 3.13
N ASN A 63 8.16 8.35 2.67
CA ASN A 63 8.12 8.75 1.26
C ASN A 63 9.27 9.74 0.98
N PRO A 64 10.27 9.35 0.16
CA PRO A 64 11.44 10.20 -0.07
C PRO A 64 11.11 11.51 -0.79
N SER A 65 10.02 11.56 -1.57
CA SER A 65 9.55 12.79 -2.24
C SER A 65 9.11 13.91 -1.29
N GLY A 66 8.95 13.64 0.01
CA GLY A 66 8.57 14.64 1.03
C GLY A 66 9.66 14.90 2.07
N GLY A 67 10.93 14.58 1.79
CA GLY A 67 12.03 14.68 2.76
C GLY A 67 12.09 13.52 3.77
N GLY A 68 11.30 12.46 3.55
CA GLY A 68 11.28 11.27 4.40
C GLY A 68 12.51 10.38 4.23
N LYS A 69 12.84 9.59 5.26
CA LYS A 69 13.92 8.58 5.18
C LYS A 69 13.60 7.56 4.09
N LYS A 70 14.65 7.06 3.39
CA LYS A 70 14.53 5.95 2.41
C LYS A 70 13.60 4.87 2.97
N PRO A 71 12.65 4.34 2.17
CA PRO A 71 11.80 3.25 2.61
C PRO A 71 12.68 2.08 3.05
N THR A 72 12.80 1.86 4.36
CA THR A 72 13.23 0.57 4.87
C THR A 72 12.11 -0.42 4.57
N TYR A 73 12.39 -1.73 4.50
CA TYR A 73 11.35 -2.76 4.35
C TYR A 73 10.35 -2.64 5.51
N ALA A 74 9.39 -1.73 5.37
CA ALA A 74 8.52 -1.33 6.44
C ALA A 74 7.56 -2.50 6.64
N ARG A 75 7.82 -3.28 7.69
CA ARG A 75 6.96 -4.40 8.10
C ARG A 75 5.54 -3.87 8.16
N THR A 76 4.74 -4.35 7.22
CA THR A 76 3.30 -4.08 7.17
C THR A 76 2.57 -5.04 8.07
#